data_AF-A0A4U3ESU4-F1
#
_entry.id   AF-A0A4U3ESU4-F1
#
_cell.length_a   1.000
_cell.length_b   1.000
_cell.length_c   1.000
_cell.angle_alpha   90.00
_cell.angle_beta   90.00
_cell.angle_gamma   90.00
#
_symmetry.space_group_name_H-M   'P 1'
#
loop_
_entity.id
_entity.type
_entity.pdbx_description
1 polymer ?
#
loop_
_entity_poly.entity_id
_entity_poly.type
_entity_poly.pdbx_seq_one_letter_code
_entity_poly.pdbx_strand_id
1 'polypeptide(L)'
;MLENAAAKAEEAFYSGDATDPQTLLAELRHQPAVLSSLAVMCLQSVTLRQLLQSRDPSLLRLLLQTLLERVKPEEVVLPASYYHRVTASRLALAALGYLLNDRQGCCWLSEHYPEVSQFYSWSKAAFSGEIAVELIIQLLTPEVLPATVTDRWIKPLWQHKAVRSLVLLHAGRGTTEEIEFRLNRPIAEEEHCEPHVGSQFISRKHKTLGTALQNVRNAGVILLWPLFTQLFSLLALTEDQKFVSEQTRWLAALSLDHLAGGNAELVTEGLTINKLLCGLSAESSLPEGCLLSTEQQRLTDEWLTAVCQQLPGGKKLDIADIRALFLQRPGEILTDTQPPRIAVQPEAFDYLLRDWPWPLTLATFPWLDQPLTIVWPLNGLTG
;
A
#
# COMPACT_ATOMS: atom_id res chain seq x y z
N MET A 1 -1.10 38.94 -19.41
CA MET A 1 -1.01 38.88 -17.93
C MET A 1 -1.66 37.64 -17.33
N LEU A 2 -2.70 37.04 -17.96
CA LEU A 2 -3.34 35.81 -17.46
C LEU A 2 -2.51 34.53 -17.68
N GLU A 3 -1.77 34.40 -18.79
CA GLU A 3 -0.90 33.23 -19.05
C GLU A 3 0.27 33.12 -18.06
N ASN A 4 0.75 34.25 -17.54
CA ASN A 4 1.89 34.28 -16.61
C ASN A 4 1.49 33.88 -15.17
N ALA A 5 0.18 33.88 -14.86
CA ALA A 5 -0.34 33.40 -13.58
C ALA A 5 -0.59 31.88 -13.60
N ALA A 6 -1.04 31.34 -14.73
CA ALA A 6 -1.20 29.90 -14.94
C ALA A 6 0.15 29.17 -14.93
N ALA A 7 1.17 29.72 -15.60
CA ALA A 7 2.53 29.16 -15.59
C ALA A 7 3.20 29.22 -14.21
N LYS A 8 2.93 30.27 -13.42
CA LYS A 8 3.39 30.35 -12.02
C LYS A 8 2.66 29.37 -11.09
N ALA A 9 1.38 29.12 -11.35
CA ALA A 9 0.64 28.06 -10.64
C ALA A 9 1.13 26.66 -11.03
N GLU A 10 1.52 26.46 -12.30
CA GLU A 10 2.16 25.22 -12.78
C GLU A 10 3.55 24.99 -12.15
N GLU A 11 4.39 26.02 -12.01
CA GLU A 11 5.67 25.90 -11.28
C GLU A 11 5.48 25.67 -9.78
N ALA A 12 4.46 26.26 -9.17
CA ALA A 12 4.11 26.05 -7.75
C ALA A 12 3.53 24.66 -7.47
N PHE A 13 3.05 23.94 -8.49
CA PHE A 13 2.49 22.60 -8.36
C PHE A 13 3.59 21.52 -8.26
N TYR A 14 4.76 21.75 -8.88
CA TYR A 14 5.91 20.82 -8.88
C TYR A 14 7.05 21.21 -7.94
N SER A 15 7.13 22.48 -7.53
CA SER A 15 8.01 22.91 -6.46
C SER A 15 7.29 22.70 -5.14
N GLY A 16 7.83 21.86 -4.25
CA GLY A 16 7.39 21.74 -2.86
C GLY A 16 7.66 23.01 -2.05
N ASP A 17 7.34 24.19 -2.60
CA ASP A 17 7.42 25.45 -1.89
C ASP A 17 6.27 25.49 -0.89
N ALA A 18 6.67 25.61 0.37
CA ALA A 18 5.87 25.49 1.57
C ALA A 18 4.80 26.59 1.66
N THR A 19 3.75 26.48 0.86
CA THR A 19 2.62 27.39 0.95
C THR A 19 1.70 26.89 2.06
N ASP A 20 1.53 27.72 3.10
CA ASP A 20 0.73 27.40 4.27
C ASP A 20 -0.72 27.04 3.88
N PRO A 21 -1.23 25.83 4.25
CA PRO A 21 -2.57 25.39 3.85
C PRO A 21 -3.69 26.33 4.29
N GLN A 22 -3.52 27.07 5.39
CA GLN A 22 -4.52 28.04 5.86
C GLN A 22 -4.58 29.27 4.94
N THR A 23 -3.43 29.73 4.46
CA THR A 23 -3.33 30.86 3.52
C THR A 23 -4.02 30.51 2.20
N LEU A 24 -3.72 29.33 1.63
CA LEU A 24 -4.39 28.86 0.39
C LEU A 24 -5.90 28.66 0.58
N LEU A 25 -6.32 28.16 1.75
CA LEU A 25 -7.73 27.98 2.06
C LEU A 25 -8.50 29.32 2.12
N ALA A 26 -7.85 30.40 2.57
CA ALA A 26 -8.43 31.74 2.57
C ALA A 26 -8.56 32.31 1.14
N GLU A 27 -7.63 31.98 0.25
CA GLU A 27 -7.62 32.42 -1.15
C GLU A 27 -8.70 31.76 -2.02
N LEU A 28 -9.24 30.61 -1.60
CA LEU A 28 -10.26 29.85 -2.34
C LEU A 28 -11.47 30.71 -2.78
N ARG A 29 -11.86 31.72 -1.99
CA ARG A 29 -12.98 32.62 -2.34
C ARG A 29 -12.72 33.50 -3.55
N HIS A 30 -11.45 33.79 -3.83
CA HIS A 30 -11.03 34.77 -4.83
C HIS A 30 -10.29 34.13 -6.01
N GLN A 31 -9.70 32.94 -5.81
CA GLN A 31 -8.88 32.26 -6.80
C GLN A 31 -9.29 30.79 -6.91
N PRO A 32 -10.12 30.40 -7.90
CA PRO A 32 -10.50 29.01 -8.09
C PRO A 32 -9.31 28.11 -8.52
N ALA A 33 -8.22 28.70 -9.00
CA ALA A 33 -7.00 27.99 -9.41
C ALA A 33 -6.30 27.27 -8.24
N VAL A 34 -6.51 27.71 -6.99
CA VAL A 34 -5.91 27.06 -5.80
C VAL A 34 -6.61 25.75 -5.41
N LEU A 35 -7.75 25.42 -6.05
CA LEU A 35 -8.55 24.25 -5.72
C LEU A 35 -7.79 22.93 -5.92
N SER A 36 -7.01 22.80 -7.00
CA SER A 36 -6.22 21.58 -7.25
C SER A 36 -5.12 21.39 -6.20
N SER A 37 -4.44 22.46 -5.79
CA SER A 37 -3.45 22.40 -4.71
C SER A 37 -4.08 22.03 -3.37
N LEU A 38 -5.24 22.62 -3.04
CA LEU A 38 -6.00 22.28 -1.83
C LEU A 38 -6.52 20.83 -1.86
N ALA A 39 -6.92 20.33 -3.02
CA ALA A 39 -7.33 18.93 -3.20
C ALA A 39 -6.15 17.97 -2.95
N VAL A 40 -4.96 18.27 -3.48
CA VAL A 40 -3.73 17.51 -3.19
C VAL A 40 -3.43 17.50 -1.69
N MET A 41 -3.52 18.66 -1.02
CA MET A 41 -3.34 18.76 0.43
C MET A 41 -4.35 17.92 1.21
N CYS A 42 -5.57 17.75 0.71
CA CYS A 42 -6.57 16.89 1.35
C CYS A 42 -6.22 15.40 1.30
N LEU A 43 -5.32 14.98 0.40
CA LEU A 43 -4.83 13.58 0.30
C LEU A 43 -3.59 13.31 1.14
N GLN A 44 -2.97 14.33 1.73
CA GLN A 44 -1.77 14.19 2.55
C GLN A 44 -2.12 14.37 4.03
N SER A 45 -1.76 13.41 4.89
CA SER A 45 -2.22 13.39 6.29
C SER A 45 -1.74 14.56 7.14
N VAL A 46 -0.58 15.14 6.84
CA VAL A 46 -0.05 16.31 7.56
C VAL A 46 -0.84 17.56 7.20
N THR A 47 -0.98 17.88 5.92
CA THR A 47 -1.67 19.09 5.45
C THR A 47 -3.18 18.99 5.63
N LEU A 48 -3.79 17.81 5.50
CA LEU A 48 -5.20 17.58 5.86
C LEU A 48 -5.46 17.88 7.35
N ARG A 49 -4.57 17.44 8.25
CA ARG A 49 -4.69 17.77 9.68
C ARG A 49 -4.56 19.27 9.93
N GLN A 50 -3.63 19.94 9.24
CA GLN A 50 -3.47 21.39 9.33
C GLN A 50 -4.71 22.12 8.81
N LEU A 51 -5.30 21.70 7.69
CA LEU A 51 -6.55 22.27 7.16
C LEU A 51 -7.70 22.12 8.15
N LEU A 52 -7.88 20.93 8.74
CA LEU A 52 -8.94 20.66 9.72
C LEU A 52 -8.81 21.49 11.01
N GLN A 53 -7.63 22.03 11.31
CA GLN A 53 -7.40 22.95 12.42
C GLN A 53 -7.76 24.42 12.08
N SER A 54 -8.36 24.68 10.92
CA SER A 54 -8.75 26.03 10.50
C SER A 54 -9.67 26.69 11.53
N ARG A 55 -9.40 27.98 11.80
CA ARG A 55 -10.21 28.80 12.71
C ARG A 55 -11.56 29.19 12.09
N ASP A 56 -11.71 29.09 10.77
CA ASP A 56 -12.95 29.40 10.06
C ASP A 56 -13.57 28.14 9.43
N PRO A 57 -14.56 27.51 10.10
CA PRO A 57 -15.23 26.32 9.58
C PRO A 57 -16.12 26.62 8.36
N SER A 58 -16.36 27.89 8.01
CA SER A 58 -17.08 28.24 6.77
C SER A 58 -16.21 27.98 5.53
N LEU A 59 -14.89 28.18 5.61
CA LEU A 59 -13.97 27.93 4.50
C LEU A 59 -13.82 26.43 4.21
N LEU A 60 -13.73 25.60 5.24
CA LEU A 60 -13.70 24.14 5.06
C LEU A 60 -15.00 23.59 4.45
N ARG A 61 -16.15 24.17 4.82
CA ARG A 61 -17.43 23.84 4.20
C ARG A 61 -17.48 24.29 2.74
N LEU A 62 -16.96 25.47 2.44
CA LEU A 62 -16.83 25.97 1.07
C LEU A 62 -15.93 25.06 0.23
N LEU A 63 -14.79 24.63 0.75
CA LEU A 63 -13.88 23.69 0.08
C LEU A 63 -14.60 22.37 -0.21
N LEU A 64 -15.21 21.76 0.81
CA LEU A 64 -15.95 20.51 0.65
C LEU A 64 -17.08 20.65 -0.39
N GLN A 65 -17.85 21.74 -0.32
CA GLN A 65 -18.92 22.00 -1.27
C GLN A 65 -18.40 22.15 -2.70
N THR A 66 -17.33 22.93 -2.88
CA THR A 66 -16.72 23.16 -4.19
C THR A 66 -16.21 21.85 -4.79
N LEU A 67 -15.54 21.01 -4.00
CA LEU A 67 -15.08 19.69 -4.45
C LEU A 67 -16.25 18.78 -4.82
N LEU A 68 -17.26 18.66 -3.94
CA LEU A 68 -18.43 17.80 -4.19
C LEU A 68 -19.25 18.25 -5.40
N GLU A 69 -19.37 19.56 -5.64
CA GLU A 69 -20.08 20.08 -6.83
C GLU A 69 -19.34 19.79 -8.13
N ARG A 70 -18.02 19.67 -8.11
CA ARG A 70 -17.20 19.28 -9.27
C ARG A 70 -17.14 17.78 -9.49
N VAL A 71 -17.41 16.99 -8.45
CA VAL A 71 -17.39 15.53 -8.53
C VAL A 71 -18.76 14.97 -8.84
N LYS A 72 -19.84 15.39 -8.16
CA LYS A 72 -21.15 14.74 -8.25
C LYS A 72 -21.64 14.56 -9.70
N PRO A 73 -22.33 13.46 -10.04
CA PRO A 73 -22.97 13.31 -11.34
C PRO A 73 -24.05 14.39 -11.52
N GLU A 74 -24.19 14.95 -12.73
CA GLU A 74 -25.14 16.04 -13.00
C GLU A 74 -26.59 15.70 -12.59
N GLU A 75 -26.96 14.42 -12.65
CA GLU A 75 -28.30 13.92 -12.37
C GLU A 75 -28.55 13.64 -10.87
N VAL A 76 -27.52 13.66 -10.02
CA VAL A 76 -27.62 13.26 -8.60
C VAL A 76 -27.65 14.49 -7.68
N VAL A 77 -28.73 14.59 -6.90
CA VAL A 77 -28.87 15.60 -5.84
C VAL A 77 -28.45 15.01 -4.50
N LEU A 78 -27.28 15.40 -4.00
CA LEU A 78 -26.81 15.01 -2.67
C LEU A 78 -27.59 15.77 -1.58
N PRO A 79 -27.98 15.11 -0.46
CA PRO A 79 -28.60 15.79 0.68
C PRO A 79 -27.72 16.89 1.29
N ALA A 80 -28.33 17.96 1.81
CA ALA A 80 -27.62 19.10 2.41
C ALA A 80 -26.63 18.70 3.53
N SER A 81 -26.91 17.61 4.25
CA SER A 81 -26.05 17.07 5.32
C SER A 81 -24.66 16.62 4.84
N TYR A 82 -24.50 16.30 3.56
CA TYR A 82 -23.20 15.96 2.97
C TYR A 82 -22.30 17.18 2.80
N TYR A 83 -22.88 18.34 2.54
CA TYR A 83 -22.16 19.61 2.35
C TYR A 83 -21.78 20.30 3.66
N HIS A 84 -22.57 20.11 4.72
CA HIS A 84 -22.39 20.87 5.97
C HIS A 84 -21.47 20.22 7.00
N ARG A 85 -21.38 18.88 7.04
CA ARG A 85 -20.52 18.17 7.99
C ARG A 85 -19.18 17.84 7.33
N VAL A 86 -18.15 18.57 7.73
CA VAL A 86 -16.77 18.38 7.26
C VAL A 86 -16.09 17.31 8.11
N THR A 87 -15.49 16.34 7.46
CA THR A 87 -14.63 15.33 8.09
C THR A 87 -13.40 15.09 7.22
N ALA A 88 -12.36 14.48 7.80
CA ALA A 88 -11.16 14.10 7.07
C ALA A 88 -11.47 13.23 5.84
N SER A 89 -12.27 12.17 6.03
CA SER A 89 -12.59 11.22 4.95
C SER A 89 -13.48 11.83 3.86
N ARG A 90 -14.41 12.73 4.21
CA ARG A 90 -15.25 13.44 3.22
C ARG A 90 -14.42 14.37 2.35
N LEU A 91 -13.55 15.18 2.96
CA LEU A 91 -12.65 16.06 2.22
C LEU A 91 -11.70 15.25 1.32
N ALA A 92 -11.09 14.19 1.86
CA ALA A 92 -10.14 13.38 1.12
C ALA A 92 -10.80 12.67 -0.08
N LEU A 93 -11.97 12.05 0.06
CA LEU A 93 -12.61 11.36 -1.06
C LEU A 93 -13.26 12.33 -2.06
N ALA A 94 -13.76 13.49 -1.63
CA ALA A 94 -14.17 14.55 -2.54
C ALA A 94 -12.98 15.11 -3.34
N ALA A 95 -11.83 15.29 -2.68
CA ALA A 95 -10.59 15.71 -3.32
C ALA A 95 -10.06 14.67 -4.30
N LEU A 96 -10.07 13.38 -3.93
CA LEU A 96 -9.69 12.29 -4.83
C LEU A 96 -10.56 12.30 -6.09
N GLY A 97 -11.89 12.39 -5.94
CA GLY A 97 -12.79 12.43 -7.09
C GLY A 97 -12.55 13.63 -7.99
N TYR A 98 -12.25 14.79 -7.40
CA TYR A 98 -11.92 15.98 -8.17
C TYR A 98 -10.62 15.78 -8.96
N LEU A 99 -9.57 15.26 -8.32
CA LEU A 99 -8.26 15.05 -8.94
C LEU A 99 -8.28 13.97 -10.03
N LEU A 100 -9.16 12.97 -9.93
CA LEU A 100 -9.35 11.98 -11.00
C LEU A 100 -9.94 12.60 -12.28
N ASN A 101 -10.72 13.66 -12.15
CA ASN A 101 -11.33 14.37 -13.28
C ASN A 101 -10.51 15.58 -13.75
N ASP A 102 -9.45 15.96 -13.01
CA ASP A 102 -8.55 17.06 -13.33
C ASP A 102 -7.27 16.55 -13.99
N ARG A 103 -6.84 17.17 -15.10
CA ARG A 103 -5.65 16.69 -15.85
C ARG A 103 -4.37 16.76 -15.01
N GLN A 104 -4.17 17.86 -14.30
CA GLN A 104 -3.00 18.06 -13.44
C GLN A 104 -3.09 17.16 -12.19
N GLY A 105 -4.29 17.01 -11.62
CA GLY A 105 -4.56 16.07 -10.54
C GLY A 105 -4.25 14.62 -10.90
N CYS A 106 -4.67 14.15 -12.07
CA CYS A 106 -4.36 12.81 -12.56
C CYS A 106 -2.85 12.57 -12.74
N CYS A 107 -2.11 13.57 -13.25
CA CYS A 107 -0.65 13.52 -13.30
C CYS A 107 -0.04 13.37 -11.90
N TRP A 108 -0.50 14.19 -10.94
CA TRP A 108 -0.03 14.10 -9.55
C TRP A 108 -0.31 12.73 -8.92
N LEU A 109 -1.53 12.20 -9.09
CA LEU A 109 -1.93 10.87 -8.59
C LEU A 109 -1.09 9.74 -9.21
N SER A 110 -0.64 9.91 -10.45
CA SER A 110 0.23 8.94 -11.14
C SER A 110 1.64 8.88 -10.55
N GLU A 111 2.08 9.92 -9.85
CA GLU A 111 3.42 10.04 -9.26
C GLU A 111 3.42 9.76 -7.74
N HIS A 112 2.25 9.81 -7.09
CA HIS A 112 2.13 9.70 -5.64
C HIS A 112 1.40 8.42 -5.19
N TYR A 113 1.61 8.05 -3.93
CA TYR A 113 0.99 6.91 -3.29
C TYR A 113 0.14 7.34 -2.08
N PRO A 114 -1.06 6.79 -1.90
CA PRO A 114 -1.88 7.01 -0.71
C PRO A 114 -1.24 6.39 0.54
N GLU A 115 -1.44 7.02 1.69
CA GLU A 115 -1.03 6.46 2.97
C GLU A 115 -1.95 5.27 3.33
N VAL A 116 -1.39 4.13 3.77
CA VAL A 116 -2.13 2.87 3.98
C VAL A 116 -3.31 3.02 4.96
N SER A 117 -3.19 3.91 5.94
CA SER A 117 -4.25 4.23 6.91
C SER A 117 -5.48 4.90 6.28
N GLN A 118 -5.33 5.51 5.11
CA GLN A 118 -6.37 6.28 4.44
C GLN A 118 -7.47 5.37 3.89
N PHE A 119 -7.13 4.27 3.22
CA PHE A 119 -8.14 3.36 2.67
C PHE A 119 -9.00 2.68 3.74
N TYR A 120 -8.41 2.31 4.88
CA TYR A 120 -9.19 1.82 6.02
C TYR A 120 -10.15 2.90 6.54
N SER A 121 -9.68 4.14 6.67
CA SER A 121 -10.49 5.27 7.14
C SER A 121 -11.61 5.64 6.15
N TRP A 122 -11.34 5.57 4.85
CA TRP A 122 -12.30 5.83 3.78
C TRP A 122 -13.33 4.73 3.67
N SER A 123 -12.91 3.45 3.70
CA SER A 123 -13.83 2.31 3.66
C SER A 123 -14.75 2.27 4.89
N LYS A 124 -14.24 2.59 6.09
CA LYS A 124 -15.05 2.73 7.30
C LYS A 124 -16.05 3.89 7.20
N ALA A 125 -15.63 5.04 6.67
CA ALA A 125 -16.49 6.21 6.48
C ALA A 125 -17.57 5.97 5.40
N ALA A 126 -17.24 5.25 4.33
CA ALA A 126 -18.21 4.81 3.34
C ALA A 126 -19.27 3.90 3.99
N PHE A 127 -18.84 2.88 4.73
CA PHE A 127 -19.75 1.94 5.39
C PHE A 127 -20.64 2.57 6.47
N SER A 128 -20.14 3.57 7.20
CA SER A 128 -20.92 4.28 8.21
C SER A 128 -21.96 5.25 7.63
N GLY A 129 -22.07 5.36 6.31
CA GLY A 129 -22.93 6.32 5.63
C GLY A 129 -22.43 7.77 5.75
N GLU A 130 -21.19 7.96 6.20
CA GLU A 130 -20.57 9.28 6.26
C GLU A 130 -20.35 9.83 4.85
N ILE A 131 -20.11 8.97 3.87
CA ILE A 131 -19.82 9.35 2.48
C ILE A 131 -20.95 8.86 1.59
N ALA A 132 -21.34 9.67 0.62
CA ALA A 132 -22.40 9.32 -0.33
C ALA A 132 -21.94 8.13 -1.17
N VAL A 133 -22.76 7.09 -1.26
CA VAL A 133 -22.45 5.88 -2.02
C VAL A 133 -22.26 6.20 -3.50
N GLU A 134 -23.00 7.18 -4.01
CA GLU A 134 -22.92 7.67 -5.39
C GLU A 134 -21.53 8.19 -5.70
N LEU A 135 -20.90 8.89 -4.75
CA LEU A 135 -19.52 9.37 -4.89
C LEU A 135 -18.53 8.20 -4.89
N ILE A 136 -18.74 7.18 -4.06
CA ILE A 136 -17.89 5.98 -4.06
C ILE A 136 -18.01 5.22 -5.37
N ILE A 137 -19.22 5.03 -5.90
CA ILE A 137 -19.45 4.36 -7.18
C ILE A 137 -18.74 5.14 -8.30
N GLN A 138 -18.91 6.46 -8.32
CA GLN A 138 -18.28 7.30 -9.33
C GLN A 138 -16.75 7.24 -9.31
N LEU A 139 -16.14 7.19 -8.13
CA LEU A 139 -14.69 6.98 -7.98
C LEU A 139 -14.23 5.64 -8.58
N LEU A 140 -15.10 4.63 -8.57
CA LEU A 140 -14.81 3.29 -9.04
C LEU A 140 -15.16 3.08 -10.53
N THR A 141 -15.93 3.98 -11.13
CA THR A 141 -16.38 3.92 -12.52
C THR A 141 -15.90 5.07 -13.42
N PRO A 142 -14.65 5.57 -13.32
CA PRO A 142 -14.16 6.58 -14.25
C PRO A 142 -13.97 5.98 -15.65
N GLU A 143 -14.25 6.76 -16.71
CA GLU A 143 -14.26 6.25 -18.08
C GLU A 143 -12.87 5.78 -18.55
N VAL A 144 -11.83 6.58 -18.33
CA VAL A 144 -10.44 6.27 -18.71
C VAL A 144 -9.49 6.84 -17.65
N LEU A 145 -8.70 5.97 -17.01
CA LEU A 145 -7.65 6.36 -16.07
C LEU A 145 -6.31 5.68 -16.42
N PRO A 146 -5.16 6.33 -16.15
CA PRO A 146 -3.87 5.66 -16.21
C PRO A 146 -3.86 4.40 -15.33
N ALA A 147 -3.17 3.35 -15.78
CA ALA A 147 -3.03 2.10 -15.01
C ALA A 147 -2.43 2.36 -13.62
N THR A 148 -1.46 3.28 -13.52
CA THR A 148 -0.83 3.70 -12.26
C THR A 148 -1.83 4.28 -11.26
N VAL A 149 -2.72 5.16 -11.71
CA VAL A 149 -3.77 5.76 -10.86
C VAL A 149 -4.77 4.69 -10.45
N THR A 150 -5.18 3.85 -11.40
CA THR A 150 -6.12 2.75 -11.16
C THR A 150 -5.59 1.78 -10.11
N ASP A 151 -4.36 1.29 -10.25
CA ASP A 151 -3.78 0.30 -9.35
C ASP A 151 -3.42 0.88 -7.97
N ARG A 152 -3.05 2.16 -7.88
CA ARG A 152 -2.63 2.78 -6.61
C ARG A 152 -3.78 3.37 -5.79
N TRP A 153 -4.80 3.93 -6.44
CA TRP A 153 -5.84 4.71 -5.76
C TRP A 153 -7.22 4.04 -5.83
N ILE A 154 -7.57 3.42 -6.95
CA ILE A 154 -8.93 2.92 -7.18
C ILE A 154 -9.06 1.45 -6.77
N LYS A 155 -8.13 0.61 -7.21
CA LYS A 155 -8.13 -0.84 -6.93
C LYS A 155 -8.01 -1.16 -5.44
N PRO A 156 -7.16 -0.50 -4.64
CA PRO A 156 -7.11 -0.77 -3.20
C PRO A 156 -8.40 -0.36 -2.49
N LEU A 157 -9.01 0.76 -2.90
CA LEU A 157 -10.32 1.17 -2.39
C LEU A 157 -11.40 0.13 -2.71
N TRP A 158 -11.40 -0.43 -3.94
CA TRP A 158 -12.29 -1.52 -4.33
C TRP A 158 -12.04 -2.82 -3.55
N GLN A 159 -10.79 -3.15 -3.23
CA GLN A 159 -10.44 -4.40 -2.53
C GLN A 159 -10.98 -4.46 -1.10
N HIS A 160 -11.33 -3.32 -0.50
CA HIS A 160 -11.99 -3.31 0.81
C HIS A 160 -13.39 -3.90 0.74
N LYS A 161 -13.63 -4.98 1.51
CA LYS A 161 -14.93 -5.66 1.61
C LYS A 161 -16.09 -4.70 1.86
N ALA A 162 -15.89 -3.69 2.71
CA ALA A 162 -16.93 -2.72 3.05
C ALA A 162 -17.40 -1.91 1.83
N VAL A 163 -16.48 -1.55 0.94
CA VAL A 163 -16.78 -0.85 -0.31
C VAL A 163 -17.51 -1.77 -1.28
N ARG A 164 -17.03 -3.01 -1.47
CA ARG A 164 -17.70 -4.00 -2.34
C ARG A 164 -19.12 -4.30 -1.88
N SER A 165 -19.32 -4.52 -0.58
CA SER A 165 -20.65 -4.77 0.00
C SER A 165 -21.58 -3.57 -0.18
N LEU A 166 -21.07 -2.36 -0.03
CA LEU A 166 -21.83 -1.13 -0.19
C LEU A 166 -22.25 -0.91 -1.65
N VAL A 167 -21.35 -1.14 -2.62
CA VAL A 167 -21.66 -1.08 -4.05
C VAL A 167 -22.65 -2.17 -4.45
N LEU A 168 -22.45 -3.41 -4.00
CA LEU A 168 -23.38 -4.51 -4.24
C LEU A 168 -24.78 -4.20 -3.74
N LEU A 169 -24.89 -3.58 -2.55
CA LEU A 169 -26.17 -3.22 -1.94
C LEU A 169 -26.91 -2.11 -2.70
N HIS A 170 -26.19 -1.11 -3.24
CA HIS A 170 -26.82 0.08 -3.84
C HIS A 170 -26.90 0.05 -5.37
N ALA A 171 -25.90 -0.51 -6.05
CA ALA A 171 -25.84 -0.60 -7.52
C ALA A 171 -26.16 -2.00 -8.05
N GLY A 172 -26.18 -3.02 -7.18
CA GLY A 172 -26.51 -4.39 -7.55
C GLY A 172 -25.34 -5.19 -8.12
N ARG A 173 -25.64 -6.44 -8.49
CA ARG A 173 -24.64 -7.43 -8.91
C ARG A 173 -23.97 -7.09 -10.24
N GLY A 174 -24.73 -6.58 -11.21
CA GLY A 174 -24.21 -6.25 -12.55
C GLY A 174 -23.10 -5.19 -12.49
N THR A 175 -23.34 -4.07 -11.82
CA THR A 175 -22.33 -3.01 -11.65
C THR A 175 -21.13 -3.48 -10.82
N THR A 176 -21.35 -4.35 -9.83
CA THR A 176 -20.25 -4.93 -9.03
C THR A 176 -19.32 -5.79 -9.90
N GLU A 177 -19.88 -6.66 -10.74
CA GLU A 177 -19.12 -7.52 -11.65
C GLU A 177 -18.42 -6.69 -12.74
N GLU A 178 -19.06 -5.63 -13.25
CA GLU A 178 -18.44 -4.70 -14.21
C GLU A 178 -17.22 -3.99 -13.61
N ILE A 179 -17.34 -3.43 -12.41
CA ILE A 179 -16.23 -2.78 -11.70
C ILE A 179 -15.11 -3.79 -11.44
N GLU A 180 -15.45 -4.99 -10.96
CA GLU A 180 -14.47 -6.05 -10.70
C GLU A 180 -13.74 -6.50 -11.96
N PHE A 181 -14.45 -6.66 -13.07
CA PHE A 181 -13.86 -7.02 -14.35
C PHE A 181 -12.94 -5.92 -14.87
N ARG A 182 -13.37 -4.65 -14.81
CA ARG A 182 -12.57 -3.51 -15.27
C ARG A 182 -11.29 -3.33 -14.47
N LEU A 183 -11.36 -3.34 -13.13
CA LEU A 183 -10.20 -3.13 -12.26
C LEU A 183 -9.22 -4.31 -12.23
N ASN A 184 -9.66 -5.49 -12.66
CA ASN A 184 -8.83 -6.69 -12.76
C ASN A 184 -8.48 -7.08 -14.21
N ARG A 185 -8.85 -6.26 -15.20
CA ARG A 185 -8.48 -6.52 -16.59
C ARG A 185 -6.95 -6.55 -16.68
N PRO A 186 -6.33 -7.64 -17.17
CA PRO A 186 -4.90 -7.66 -17.42
C PRO A 186 -4.60 -6.54 -18.41
N ILE A 187 -3.48 -5.83 -18.20
CA ILE A 187 -2.98 -4.82 -19.14
C ILE A 187 -2.70 -5.56 -20.45
N ALA A 188 -3.71 -5.64 -21.32
CA ALA A 188 -3.51 -5.98 -22.71
C ALA A 188 -2.67 -4.84 -23.26
N GLU A 189 -1.52 -5.19 -23.82
CA GLU A 189 -0.62 -4.33 -24.58
C GLU A 189 -1.42 -3.20 -25.23
N GLU A 190 -1.25 -1.98 -24.73
CA GLU A 190 -1.89 -0.81 -25.32
C GLU A 190 -1.47 -0.77 -26.79
N GLU A 191 -2.48 -0.75 -27.65
CA GLU A 191 -2.35 -0.68 -29.10
C GLU A 191 -1.44 0.49 -29.48
N HIS A 192 -0.54 0.19 -30.41
CA HIS A 192 0.31 1.14 -31.10
C HIS A 192 -0.45 2.42 -31.47
N CYS A 193 0.08 3.57 -31.05
CA CYS A 193 0.03 4.79 -31.83
C CYS A 193 1.45 5.33 -31.96
N GLU A 194 1.90 5.46 -33.20
CA GLU A 194 3.26 5.83 -33.59
C GLU A 194 3.74 7.16 -32.99
N PRO A 195 5.06 7.31 -32.75
CA PRO A 195 5.63 8.56 -32.29
C PRO A 195 5.96 9.47 -33.48
N HIS A 196 5.34 10.64 -33.54
CA HIS A 196 5.87 11.75 -34.35
C HIS A 196 6.53 12.83 -33.49
N VAL A 197 7.86 12.77 -33.54
CA VAL A 197 8.82 13.87 -33.65
C VAL A 197 8.89 14.89 -32.50
N GLY A 198 9.99 14.76 -31.75
CA GLY A 198 10.91 15.87 -31.53
C GLY A 198 10.90 16.50 -30.14
N SER A 199 11.78 16.02 -29.26
CA SER A 199 12.80 16.89 -28.66
C SER A 199 13.84 16.08 -27.90
N GLN A 200 15.09 16.27 -28.33
CA GLN A 200 16.31 15.80 -27.71
C GLN A 200 16.40 16.30 -26.27
N PHE A 201 16.54 15.43 -25.27
CA PHE A 201 17.28 15.79 -24.05
C PHE A 201 17.94 14.55 -23.41
N ILE A 202 19.27 14.55 -23.54
CA ILE A 202 20.31 14.01 -22.65
C ILE A 202 20.23 12.53 -22.23
N SER A 203 21.10 11.76 -22.89
CA SER A 203 21.57 10.43 -22.54
C SER A 203 22.01 10.32 -21.07
N ARG A 204 21.22 9.62 -20.26
CA ARG A 204 21.72 8.81 -19.15
C ARG A 204 21.48 7.36 -19.53
N LYS A 205 22.57 6.59 -19.62
CA LYS A 205 22.54 5.15 -19.86
C LYS A 205 21.61 4.46 -18.85
N HIS A 206 20.39 4.12 -19.25
CA HIS A 206 19.64 3.07 -18.58
C HIS A 206 20.26 1.74 -19.01
N LYS A 207 20.97 1.13 -18.07
CA LYS A 207 21.44 -0.24 -18.16
C LYS A 207 20.20 -1.13 -18.25
N THR A 208 20.06 -1.85 -19.35
CA THR A 208 19.11 -2.96 -19.50
C THR A 208 19.33 -3.93 -18.34
N LEU A 209 18.35 -4.09 -17.46
CA LEU A 209 18.33 -5.17 -16.46
C LEU A 209 17.08 -6.01 -16.73
N GLY A 210 17.29 -7.28 -17.04
CA GLY A 210 16.22 -8.25 -17.23
C GLY A 210 15.49 -8.52 -15.92
N THR A 211 14.24 -8.96 -16.06
CA THR A 211 13.38 -9.55 -15.03
C THR A 211 14.13 -10.27 -13.90
N ALA A 212 14.23 -9.66 -12.72
CA ALA A 212 14.86 -10.23 -11.53
C ALA A 212 13.85 -11.08 -10.73
N LEU A 213 13.47 -12.23 -11.31
CA LEU A 213 12.78 -13.31 -10.60
C LEU A 213 13.81 -14.14 -9.83
N GLN A 214 13.61 -14.35 -8.53
CA GLN A 214 14.51 -15.13 -7.68
C GLN A 214 13.73 -16.23 -6.96
N ASN A 215 14.21 -17.47 -7.05
CA ASN A 215 13.61 -18.61 -6.35
C ASN A 215 14.17 -18.73 -4.93
N VAL A 216 13.29 -19.03 -3.96
CA VAL A 216 13.65 -19.22 -2.56
C VAL A 216 12.96 -20.47 -2.00
N ARG A 217 13.54 -21.06 -0.95
CA ARG A 217 13.05 -22.32 -0.34
C ARG A 217 12.31 -22.13 0.97
N ASN A 218 12.39 -20.93 1.54
CA ASN A 218 11.83 -20.57 2.84
C ASN A 218 10.88 -19.36 2.73
N ALA A 219 10.15 -19.26 1.62
CA ALA A 219 9.19 -18.18 1.38
C ALA A 219 8.13 -18.09 2.47
N GLY A 220 7.81 -19.24 3.07
CA GLY A 220 6.81 -19.40 4.11
C GLY A 220 7.09 -18.66 5.41
N VAL A 221 8.35 -18.25 5.65
CA VAL A 221 8.72 -17.37 6.77
C VAL A 221 7.82 -16.12 6.82
N ILE A 222 7.40 -15.62 5.65
CA ILE A 222 6.51 -14.45 5.55
C ILE A 222 5.19 -14.60 6.30
N LEU A 223 4.73 -15.82 6.62
CA LEU A 223 3.54 -16.03 7.43
C LEU A 223 3.61 -15.32 8.78
N LEU A 224 4.80 -15.19 9.35
CA LEU A 224 5.03 -14.61 10.67
C LEU A 224 5.32 -13.10 10.63
N TRP A 225 5.12 -12.45 9.49
CA TRP A 225 5.55 -11.06 9.26
C TRP A 225 5.14 -10.03 10.34
N PRO A 226 3.91 -10.04 10.90
CA PRO A 226 3.54 -9.00 11.88
C PRO A 226 4.33 -9.12 13.19
N LEU A 227 4.88 -10.31 13.45
CA LEU A 227 5.53 -10.64 14.71
C LEU A 227 7.05 -10.44 14.65
N PHE A 228 7.63 -10.14 13.48
CA PHE A 228 9.07 -9.92 13.36
C PHE A 228 9.57 -8.74 14.19
N THR A 229 8.76 -7.68 14.33
CA THR A 229 9.12 -6.56 15.21
C THR A 229 9.27 -7.01 16.66
N GLN A 230 8.39 -7.92 17.13
CA GLN A 230 8.47 -8.49 18.46
C GLN A 230 9.70 -9.40 18.61
N LEU A 231 9.97 -10.25 17.62
CA LEU A 231 11.13 -11.13 17.63
C LEU A 231 12.44 -10.33 17.66
N PHE A 232 12.58 -9.32 16.81
CA PHE A 232 13.81 -8.53 16.74
C PHE A 232 14.01 -7.65 17.98
N SER A 233 12.92 -7.19 18.61
CA SER A 233 13.00 -6.54 19.91
C SER A 233 13.44 -7.51 21.02
N LEU A 234 12.90 -8.75 21.04
CA LEU A 234 13.31 -9.79 21.98
C LEU A 234 14.81 -10.12 21.88
N LEU A 235 15.34 -10.14 20.65
CA LEU A 235 16.75 -10.41 20.37
C LEU A 235 17.66 -9.18 20.52
N ALA A 236 17.12 -8.04 20.99
CA ALA A 236 17.81 -6.76 21.13
C ALA A 236 18.47 -6.26 19.81
N LEU A 237 17.84 -6.54 18.67
CA LEU A 237 18.31 -6.13 17.34
C LEU A 237 17.71 -4.78 16.91
N THR A 238 16.58 -4.39 17.50
CA THR A 238 15.88 -3.15 17.20
C THR A 238 15.61 -2.31 18.44
N GLU A 239 15.71 -1.00 18.30
CA GLU A 239 15.29 0.02 19.28
C GLU A 239 14.35 1.01 18.57
N ASP A 240 13.26 1.41 19.22
CA ASP A 240 12.21 2.25 18.61
C ASP A 240 11.73 1.75 17.22
N GLN A 241 11.59 0.43 17.10
CA GLN A 241 11.19 -0.28 15.87
C GLN A 241 12.18 -0.16 14.69
N LYS A 242 13.41 0.30 14.92
CA LYS A 242 14.45 0.41 13.89
C LYS A 242 15.67 -0.43 14.28
N PHE A 243 16.36 -0.97 13.28
CA PHE A 243 17.61 -1.69 13.51
C PHE A 243 18.70 -0.76 14.06
N VAL A 244 19.38 -1.20 15.12
CA VAL A 244 20.40 -0.42 15.83
C VAL A 244 21.65 -0.22 14.95
N SER A 245 21.98 -1.22 14.13
CA SER A 245 23.13 -1.18 13.21
C SER A 245 22.93 -2.09 11.99
N GLU A 246 23.78 -1.95 10.98
CA GLU A 246 23.81 -2.89 9.85
C GLU A 246 24.11 -4.33 10.30
N GLN A 247 24.99 -4.51 11.30
CA GLN A 247 25.26 -5.82 11.90
C GLN A 247 23.99 -6.45 12.50
N THR A 248 23.13 -5.66 13.15
CA THR A 248 21.85 -6.17 13.67
C THR A 248 20.86 -6.57 12.57
N ARG A 249 20.92 -5.95 11.38
CA ARG A 249 20.12 -6.39 10.20
C ARG A 249 20.56 -7.75 9.71
N TRP A 250 21.87 -8.00 9.68
CA TRP A 250 22.42 -9.31 9.32
C TRP A 250 22.04 -10.37 10.36
N LEU A 251 22.17 -10.07 11.66
CA LEU A 251 21.71 -10.98 12.71
C LEU A 251 20.20 -11.24 12.61
N ALA A 252 19.39 -10.27 12.23
CA ALA A 252 17.96 -10.46 11.99
C ALA A 252 17.71 -11.40 10.80
N ALA A 253 18.44 -11.22 9.69
CA ALA A 253 18.35 -12.12 8.53
C ALA A 253 18.76 -13.55 8.88
N LEU A 254 19.81 -13.73 9.69
CA LEU A 254 20.21 -15.03 10.23
C LEU A 254 19.16 -15.62 11.18
N SER A 255 18.49 -14.78 11.96
CA SER A 255 17.40 -15.22 12.86
C SER A 255 16.20 -15.74 12.06
N LEU A 256 15.85 -15.08 10.95
CA LEU A 256 14.81 -15.54 10.02
C LEU A 256 15.20 -16.85 9.32
N ASP A 257 16.48 -17.02 8.98
CA ASP A 257 17.00 -18.29 8.47
C ASP A 257 16.85 -19.42 9.49
N HIS A 258 17.26 -19.16 10.74
CA HIS A 258 17.15 -20.10 11.84
C HIS A 258 15.69 -20.44 12.21
N LEU A 259 14.75 -19.51 12.06
CA LEU A 259 13.32 -19.82 12.18
C LEU A 259 12.91 -20.93 11.23
N ALA A 260 13.32 -20.85 9.95
CA ALA A 260 12.97 -21.84 8.95
C ALA A 260 13.80 -23.14 9.06
N GLY A 261 15.12 -23.03 9.23
CA GLY A 261 16.06 -24.15 9.16
C GLY A 261 16.42 -24.80 10.49
N GLY A 262 16.23 -24.11 11.62
CA GLY A 262 16.73 -24.55 12.93
C GLY A 262 18.25 -24.69 12.93
N ASN A 263 18.75 -25.83 13.41
CA ASN A 263 20.19 -26.13 13.47
C ASN A 263 20.77 -26.63 12.14
N ALA A 264 20.05 -26.50 11.03
CA ALA A 264 20.58 -26.83 9.71
C ALA A 264 21.78 -25.93 9.37
N GLU A 265 22.71 -26.45 8.57
CA GLU A 265 23.85 -25.68 8.10
C GLU A 265 23.37 -24.51 7.23
N LEU A 266 23.92 -23.32 7.51
CA LEU A 266 23.53 -22.10 6.80
C LEU A 266 23.94 -22.21 5.33
N VAL A 267 22.97 -22.03 4.44
CA VAL A 267 23.20 -21.90 3.00
C VAL A 267 23.10 -20.41 2.67
N THR A 268 24.23 -19.76 2.39
CA THR A 268 24.28 -18.31 2.11
C THR A 268 23.41 -17.92 0.91
N GLU A 269 23.28 -18.78 -0.10
CA GLU A 269 22.34 -18.62 -1.24
C GLU A 269 20.85 -18.68 -0.82
N GLY A 270 20.56 -19.19 0.38
CA GLY A 270 19.22 -19.29 0.96
C GLY A 270 18.75 -18.01 1.69
N LEU A 271 19.65 -17.04 1.92
CA LEU A 271 19.32 -15.81 2.67
C LEU A 271 18.53 -14.78 1.87
N THR A 272 18.19 -15.06 0.61
CA THR A 272 17.58 -14.09 -0.32
C THR A 272 16.32 -13.42 0.23
N ILE A 273 15.33 -14.21 0.70
CA ILE A 273 14.12 -13.63 1.32
C ILE A 273 14.45 -12.95 2.65
N ASN A 274 15.35 -13.52 3.44
CA ASN A 274 15.72 -12.99 4.76
C ASN A 274 16.36 -11.61 4.62
N LYS A 275 17.20 -11.41 3.59
CA LYS A 275 17.81 -10.13 3.23
C LYS A 275 16.76 -9.11 2.82
N LEU A 276 15.81 -9.50 1.97
CA LEU A 276 14.70 -8.64 1.55
C LEU A 276 13.89 -8.14 2.76
N LEU A 277 13.53 -9.05 3.67
CA LEU A 277 12.73 -8.73 4.87
C LEU A 277 13.46 -7.82 5.86
N CYS A 278 14.79 -7.87 5.90
CA CYS A 278 15.63 -7.04 6.77
C CYS A 278 16.16 -5.76 6.08
N GLY A 279 15.79 -5.49 4.82
CA GLY A 279 16.22 -4.31 4.08
C GLY A 279 17.71 -4.33 3.72
N LEU A 280 18.27 -5.53 3.50
CA LEU A 280 19.63 -5.73 3.02
C LEU A 280 19.64 -5.80 1.48
N SER A 281 20.70 -5.27 0.86
CA SER A 281 20.85 -5.30 -0.59
C SER A 281 20.98 -6.72 -1.12
N ALA A 282 20.35 -7.05 -2.25
CA ALA A 282 20.51 -8.34 -2.90
C ALA A 282 21.99 -8.70 -3.19
N GLU A 283 22.82 -7.68 -3.45
CA GLU A 283 24.25 -7.83 -3.77
C GLU A 283 25.17 -7.90 -2.54
N SER A 284 24.66 -7.65 -1.33
CA SER A 284 25.51 -7.65 -0.13
C SER A 284 25.87 -9.07 0.31
N SER A 285 27.14 -9.30 0.66
CA SER A 285 27.61 -10.57 1.22
C SER A 285 27.50 -10.56 2.75
N LEU A 286 27.20 -11.73 3.33
CA LEU A 286 27.21 -11.91 4.78
C LEU A 286 28.61 -11.55 5.34
N PRO A 287 28.72 -10.60 6.29
CA PRO A 287 30.00 -10.25 6.88
C PRO A 287 30.68 -11.44 7.56
N GLU A 288 32.00 -11.55 7.42
CA GLU A 288 32.77 -12.60 8.08
C GLU A 288 32.56 -12.56 9.61
N GLY A 289 32.36 -13.73 10.20
CA GLY A 289 32.12 -13.87 11.65
C GLY A 289 30.73 -13.44 12.12
N CYS A 290 29.82 -13.02 11.22
CA CYS A 290 28.43 -12.78 11.57
C CYS A 290 27.69 -14.11 11.78
N LEU A 291 27.42 -14.45 13.03
CA LEU A 291 26.76 -15.70 13.45
C LEU A 291 25.82 -15.41 14.62
N LEU A 292 24.72 -16.16 14.71
CA LEU A 292 23.87 -16.12 15.89
C LEU A 292 24.58 -16.77 17.07
N SER A 293 24.44 -16.17 18.25
CA SER A 293 24.86 -16.83 19.49
C SER A 293 23.90 -17.98 19.83
N THR A 294 24.38 -18.96 20.61
CA THR A 294 23.52 -20.05 21.12
C THR A 294 22.31 -19.53 21.90
N GLU A 295 22.46 -18.39 22.58
CA GLU A 295 21.36 -17.76 23.31
C GLU A 295 20.32 -17.17 22.34
N GLN A 296 20.75 -16.52 21.26
CA GLN A 296 19.83 -15.99 20.24
C GLN A 296 19.09 -17.12 19.50
N GLN A 297 19.76 -18.23 19.21
CA GLN A 297 19.14 -19.43 18.64
C GLN A 297 18.07 -19.98 19.58
N ARG A 298 18.42 -20.20 20.87
CA ARG A 298 17.49 -20.66 21.90
C ARG A 298 16.26 -19.74 22.04
N LEU A 299 16.47 -18.42 22.13
CA LEU A 299 15.38 -17.44 22.22
C LEU A 299 14.48 -17.46 20.98
N THR A 300 15.05 -17.68 19.80
CA THR A 300 14.31 -17.79 18.54
C THR A 300 13.44 -19.05 18.51
N ASP A 301 13.96 -20.19 18.95
CA ASP A 301 13.23 -21.46 19.07
C ASP A 301 12.08 -21.37 20.10
N GLU A 302 12.35 -20.77 21.26
CA GLU A 302 11.34 -20.55 22.30
C GLU A 302 10.24 -19.61 21.84
N TRP A 303 10.61 -18.53 21.15
CA TRP A 303 9.65 -17.61 20.56
C TRP A 303 8.78 -18.28 19.51
N LEU A 304 9.37 -19.07 18.59
CA LEU A 304 8.63 -19.79 17.57
C LEU A 304 7.64 -20.78 18.19
N THR A 305 8.09 -21.51 19.22
CA THR A 305 7.24 -22.43 19.99
C THR A 305 6.06 -21.70 20.64
N ALA A 306 6.30 -20.56 21.29
CA ALA A 306 5.27 -19.78 21.97
C ALA A 306 4.25 -19.18 20.99
N VAL A 307 4.70 -18.65 19.85
CA VAL A 307 3.83 -18.12 18.80
C VAL A 307 2.93 -19.22 18.24
N CYS A 308 3.49 -20.39 17.94
CA CYS A 308 2.71 -21.46 17.32
C CYS A 308 1.66 -22.09 18.24
N GLN A 309 1.88 -22.09 19.56
CA GLN A 309 0.85 -22.48 20.53
C GLN A 309 -0.37 -21.56 20.52
N GLN A 310 -0.20 -20.31 20.09
CA GLN A 310 -1.27 -19.30 20.02
C GLN A 310 -1.99 -19.30 18.66
N LEU A 311 -1.37 -19.89 17.62
CA LEU A 311 -1.92 -19.91 16.27
C LEU A 311 -3.02 -20.99 16.10
N PRO A 312 -4.08 -20.69 15.34
CA PRO A 312 -5.12 -21.68 15.00
C PRO A 312 -4.51 -22.92 14.35
N GLY A 313 -4.84 -24.11 14.87
CA GLY A 313 -4.28 -25.38 14.39
C GLY A 313 -2.88 -25.73 14.93
N GLY A 314 -2.14 -24.79 15.51
CA GLY A 314 -0.74 -24.99 15.94
C GLY A 314 -0.54 -25.81 17.22
N LYS A 315 -1.58 -25.99 18.05
CA LYS A 315 -1.49 -26.73 19.33
C LYS A 315 -1.11 -28.21 19.21
N LYS A 316 -1.19 -28.80 18.02
CA LYS A 316 -0.92 -30.22 17.76
C LYS A 316 0.35 -30.46 16.95
N LEU A 317 1.02 -29.40 16.50
CA LEU A 317 2.21 -29.48 15.65
C LEU A 317 3.44 -29.21 16.51
N ASP A 318 4.51 -29.96 16.29
CA ASP A 318 5.80 -29.64 16.88
C ASP A 318 6.55 -28.59 16.04
N ILE A 319 7.68 -28.09 16.55
CA ILE A 319 8.48 -27.07 15.85
C ILE A 319 9.03 -27.56 14.51
N ALA A 320 9.28 -28.87 14.36
CA ALA A 320 9.76 -29.44 13.11
C ALA A 320 8.66 -29.50 12.06
N ASP A 321 7.44 -29.87 12.46
CA ASP A 321 6.24 -29.84 11.63
C ASP A 321 5.97 -28.40 11.15
N ILE A 322 6.03 -27.41 12.04
CA ILE A 322 5.83 -26.01 11.68
C ILE A 322 6.83 -25.55 10.62
N ARG A 323 8.11 -25.89 10.81
CA ARG A 323 9.16 -25.57 9.84
C ARG A 323 8.89 -26.20 8.49
N ALA A 324 8.65 -27.51 8.45
CA ALA A 324 8.45 -28.26 7.22
C ALA A 324 7.16 -27.85 6.48
N LEU A 325 6.06 -27.68 7.22
CA LEU A 325 4.74 -27.41 6.64
C LEU A 325 4.51 -25.94 6.32
N PHE A 326 5.13 -24.99 7.05
CA PHE A 326 4.75 -23.58 6.92
C PHE A 326 5.89 -22.64 6.62
N LEU A 327 7.11 -22.90 7.07
CA LEU A 327 8.23 -21.96 6.90
C LEU A 327 9.11 -22.31 5.70
N GLN A 328 9.42 -23.59 5.49
CA GLN A 328 10.25 -24.13 4.40
C GLN A 328 9.43 -24.31 3.10
N ARG A 329 8.71 -23.25 2.70
CA ARG A 329 7.89 -23.26 1.49
C ARG A 329 8.68 -22.74 0.31
N PRO A 330 8.71 -23.45 -0.82
CA PRO A 330 9.25 -22.90 -2.05
C PRO A 330 8.42 -21.68 -2.49
N GLY A 331 9.09 -20.72 -3.10
CA GLY A 331 8.45 -19.51 -3.59
C GLY A 331 9.37 -18.67 -4.44
N GLU A 332 8.82 -17.55 -4.89
CA GLU A 332 9.40 -16.66 -5.87
C GLU A 332 9.38 -15.23 -5.34
N ILE A 333 10.48 -14.52 -5.53
CA ILE A 333 10.61 -13.09 -5.26
C ILE A 333 10.71 -12.35 -6.57
N LEU A 334 9.88 -11.32 -6.72
CA LEU A 334 9.87 -10.41 -7.86
C LEU A 334 10.21 -9.01 -7.36
N THR A 335 11.48 -8.63 -7.46
CA THR A 335 11.95 -7.30 -7.00
C THR A 335 11.65 -6.17 -7.99
N ASP A 336 11.36 -6.51 -9.24
CA ASP A 336 11.01 -5.52 -10.29
C ASP A 336 9.58 -5.00 -10.17
N THR A 337 8.77 -5.62 -9.30
CA THR A 337 7.46 -5.10 -8.93
C THR A 337 7.60 -4.01 -7.86
N GLN A 338 6.70 -3.03 -7.87
CA GLN A 338 6.62 -1.96 -6.88
C GLN A 338 5.20 -1.95 -6.30
N PRO A 339 4.99 -2.44 -5.07
CA PRO A 339 5.98 -3.01 -4.14
C PRO A 339 6.48 -4.43 -4.55
N PRO A 340 7.70 -4.84 -4.14
CA PRO A 340 8.23 -6.17 -4.38
C PRO A 340 7.27 -7.25 -3.92
N ARG A 341 7.22 -8.35 -4.67
CA ARG A 341 6.26 -9.44 -4.44
C ARG A 341 6.97 -10.72 -4.02
N ILE A 342 6.40 -11.38 -3.01
CA ILE A 342 6.76 -12.72 -2.56
C ILE A 342 5.56 -13.62 -2.88
N ALA A 343 5.73 -14.55 -3.81
CA ALA A 343 4.75 -15.57 -4.13
C ALA A 343 5.16 -16.89 -3.49
N VAL A 344 4.25 -17.51 -2.74
CA VAL A 344 4.50 -18.81 -2.10
C VAL A 344 3.80 -19.90 -2.89
N GLN A 345 4.50 -21.00 -3.15
CA GLN A 345 3.94 -22.13 -3.87
C GLN A 345 2.82 -22.77 -3.04
N PRO A 346 1.65 -23.09 -3.63
CA PRO A 346 0.55 -23.76 -2.92
C PRO A 346 0.94 -25.17 -2.47
N GLU A 347 0.41 -25.63 -1.34
CA GLU A 347 0.37 -27.06 -0.98
C GLU A 347 -0.98 -27.45 -0.40
N ALA A 348 -1.23 -28.77 -0.39
CA ALA A 348 -2.47 -29.33 0.13
C ALA A 348 -2.77 -28.87 1.56
N PHE A 349 -1.77 -28.79 2.45
CA PHE A 349 -1.95 -28.43 3.86
C PHE A 349 -2.19 -26.93 4.12
N ASP A 350 -2.20 -26.06 3.10
CA ASP A 350 -2.56 -24.64 3.24
C ASP A 350 -3.99 -24.45 3.78
N TYR A 351 -4.84 -25.50 3.74
CA TYR A 351 -6.15 -25.47 4.40
C TYR A 351 -6.07 -25.22 5.91
N LEU A 352 -4.95 -25.55 6.55
CA LEU A 352 -4.71 -25.28 7.97
C LEU A 352 -4.58 -23.78 8.27
N LEU A 353 -4.34 -22.96 7.25
CA LEU A 353 -4.23 -21.50 7.34
C LEU A 353 -5.58 -20.79 7.15
N ARG A 354 -6.71 -21.51 7.08
CA ARG A 354 -8.06 -20.93 6.87
C ARG A 354 -8.41 -19.84 7.87
N ASP A 355 -8.07 -20.07 9.14
CA ASP A 355 -8.39 -19.18 10.25
C ASP A 355 -7.18 -18.31 10.65
N TRP A 356 -6.20 -18.13 9.75
CA TRP A 356 -4.98 -17.40 10.08
C TRP A 356 -5.28 -15.96 10.51
N PRO A 357 -4.69 -15.48 11.63
CA PRO A 357 -5.17 -14.29 12.34
C PRO A 357 -4.92 -12.94 11.63
N TRP A 358 -4.10 -12.89 10.58
CA TRP A 358 -3.78 -11.67 9.85
C TRP A 358 -3.75 -11.88 8.34
N PRO A 359 -3.92 -10.81 7.54
CA PRO A 359 -3.95 -10.93 6.09
C PRO A 359 -2.59 -11.37 5.51
N LEU A 360 -2.65 -12.30 4.55
CA LEU A 360 -1.50 -12.74 3.73
C LEU A 360 -1.49 -12.05 2.37
N THR A 361 -1.61 -10.72 2.37
CA THR A 361 -1.69 -9.90 1.15
C THR A 361 -0.60 -8.83 1.08
N LEU A 362 -0.28 -8.21 2.20
CA LEU A 362 0.69 -7.11 2.27
C LEU A 362 1.41 -7.17 3.62
N ALA A 363 2.73 -7.27 3.60
CA ALA A 363 3.58 -7.14 4.78
C ALA A 363 4.18 -5.74 4.85
N THR A 364 4.07 -5.10 6.01
CA THR A 364 4.68 -3.79 6.29
C THR A 364 5.67 -3.93 7.44
N PHE A 365 6.87 -3.38 7.26
CA PHE A 365 7.91 -3.39 8.29
C PHE A 365 8.35 -1.95 8.59
N PRO A 366 8.56 -1.57 9.86
CA PRO A 366 8.96 -0.20 10.23
C PRO A 366 10.33 0.25 9.68
N TRP A 367 11.16 -0.71 9.24
CA TRP A 367 12.51 -0.48 8.71
C TRP A 367 12.62 -0.62 7.18
N LEU A 368 11.53 -0.89 6.48
CA LEU A 368 11.50 -0.90 5.00
C LEU A 368 10.79 0.34 4.47
N ASP A 369 11.30 0.88 3.37
CA ASP A 369 10.73 2.07 2.71
C ASP A 369 9.41 1.78 2.00
N GLN A 370 9.17 0.52 1.64
CA GLN A 370 7.97 0.05 0.95
C GLN A 370 7.47 -1.27 1.54
N PRO A 371 6.16 -1.54 1.48
CA PRO A 371 5.64 -2.85 1.86
C PRO A 371 6.11 -3.94 0.90
N LEU A 372 5.81 -5.20 1.24
CA LEU A 372 5.98 -6.35 0.36
C LEU A 372 4.62 -6.97 0.05
N THR A 373 4.32 -7.22 -1.22
CA THR A 373 3.12 -7.96 -1.62
C THR A 373 3.31 -9.44 -1.30
N ILE A 374 2.36 -10.03 -0.58
CA ILE A 374 2.31 -11.47 -0.34
C ILE A 374 1.28 -12.05 -1.29
N VAL A 375 1.69 -13.05 -2.08
CA VAL A 375 0.74 -13.90 -2.82
C VAL A 375 0.79 -15.29 -2.24
N TRP A 376 -0.17 -15.56 -1.35
CA TRP A 376 -0.45 -16.89 -0.83
C TRP A 376 -1.77 -17.39 -1.42
N PRO A 377 -1.77 -18.50 -2.17
CA PRO A 377 -2.97 -19.03 -2.82
C PRO A 377 -3.91 -19.71 -1.80
N LEU A 378 -4.61 -18.93 -0.98
CA LEU A 378 -5.67 -19.42 -0.08
C LEU A 378 -7.01 -19.70 -0.81
N ASN A 379 -6.95 -19.99 -2.12
CA ASN A 379 -8.14 -20.15 -2.96
C ASN A 379 -8.80 -21.52 -2.70
N GLY A 380 -10.03 -21.52 -2.19
CA GLY A 380 -10.88 -22.74 -2.15
C GLY A 380 -11.59 -23.06 -0.83
N LEU A 381 -11.49 -22.20 0.19
CA LEU A 381 -12.09 -22.47 1.51
C LEU A 381 -13.34 -21.61 1.80
N THR A 382 -14.17 -21.39 0.79
CA THR A 382 -15.62 -21.21 1.00
C THR A 382 -16.24 -22.59 1.09
N GLY A 383 -16.43 -23.07 2.32
CA GLY A 383 -17.33 -24.17 2.64
C GLY A 383 -18.60 -23.59 3.20
#